data_AF-A0A6H1ZPB2-F1
#
_entry.id   AF-A0A6H1ZPB2-F1
#
_cell.length_a   1.000
_cell.length_b   1.000
_cell.length_c   1.000
_cell.angle_alpha   90.00
_cell.angle_beta   90.00
_cell.angle_gamma   90.00
#
_symmetry.space_group_name_H-M   'P 1'
#
loop_
_entity.id
_entity.type
_entity.pdbx_description
1 polymer ?
#
loop_
_entity_poly.entity_id
_entity_poly.type
_entity_poly.pdbx_seq_one_letter_code
_entity_poly.pdbx_strand_id
1 'polypeptide(L)' 'MKTVRAKFKCDSVSPEFDGGSKIIKFSAVTEGSEENKSFWKYTPAGSLEMQIDNPPASSFFKLGKEYYLDFIEVD' A
#
# COMPACT_ATOMS: atom_id res chain seq x y z
N MET A 1 -20.01 2.31 10.08
CA MET A 1 -18.84 1.45 9.79
C MET A 1 -17.60 2.10 10.34
N LYS A 2 -16.83 1.40 11.18
CA LYS A 2 -15.50 1.86 11.57
C LYS A 2 -14.55 1.48 10.44
N THR A 3 -13.84 2.45 9.88
CA THR A 3 -12.88 2.23 8.81
C THR A 3 -11.52 2.72 9.28
N VAL A 4 -10.49 1.89 9.18
CA VAL A 4 -9.11 2.30 9.46
C VAL A 4 -8.44 2.60 8.14
N ARG A 5 -8.02 3.86 7.93
CA ARG A 5 -7.28 4.27 6.74
C ARG A 5 -5.80 4.41 7.06
N ALA A 6 -4.96 3.75 6.27
CA ALA A 6 -3.52 3.90 6.28
C ALA A 6 -3.04 4.42 4.91
N LYS A 7 -1.83 4.96 4.85
CA LYS A 7 -1.20 5.39 3.61
C LYS A 7 0.14 4.68 3.45
N PHE A 8 0.41 4.25 2.23
CA PHE A 8 1.51 3.37 1.91
C PHE A 8 2.20 3.87 0.65
N LYS A 9 3.54 3.89 0.65
CA LYS A 9 4.33 4.18 -0.54
C LYS A 9 4.75 2.86 -1.16
N CYS A 10 4.63 2.74 -2.48
CA CYS A 10 5.12 1.60 -3.23
C CYS A 10 6.65 1.66 -3.30
N ASP A 11 7.34 0.74 -2.64
CA ASP A 11 8.81 0.68 -2.61
C ASP A 11 9.37 -0.26 -3.65
N SER A 12 8.60 -1.25 -4.12
CA SER A 12 9.07 -2.17 -5.15
C SER A 12 7.91 -2.74 -5.96
N VAL A 13 8.11 -2.83 -7.27
CA VAL A 13 7.27 -3.60 -8.20
C VAL A 13 8.20 -4.63 -8.84
N SER A 14 8.03 -5.90 -8.49
CA SER A 14 8.84 -6.97 -9.07
C SER A 14 8.55 -7.13 -10.57
N PRO A 15 9.53 -7.62 -11.35
CA PRO A 15 9.24 -8.11 -12.69
C PRO A 15 8.21 -9.23 -12.63
N GLU A 16 7.55 -9.47 -13.77
CA GLU A 16 6.60 -10.58 -13.90
C GLU A 16 7.31 -11.90 -13.65
N PHE A 17 6.77 -12.71 -12.73
CA PHE A 17 7.20 -14.06 -12.44
C PHE A 17 6.17 -15.06 -12.97
N ASP A 18 6.61 -16.31 -13.09
CA ASP A 18 5.88 -17.51 -13.54
C ASP A 18 4.35 -17.36 -13.56
N GLY A 19 3.76 -17.27 -14.75
CA GLY A 19 2.31 -17.17 -14.93
C GLY A 19 1.71 -15.76 -14.99
N GLY A 20 2.50 -14.67 -14.91
CA GLY A 20 1.97 -13.31 -15.02
C GLY A 20 1.89 -12.55 -13.68
N SER A 21 2.31 -13.20 -12.59
CA SER A 21 2.22 -12.67 -11.23
C SER A 21 3.29 -11.61 -10.96
N LYS A 22 2.92 -10.52 -10.27
CA LYS A 22 3.85 -9.49 -9.77
C LYS A 22 3.77 -9.35 -8.27
N ILE A 23 4.92 -9.22 -7.63
CA ILE A 23 5.02 -8.92 -6.20
C ILE A 23 5.19 -7.41 -6.04
N ILE A 24 4.35 -6.79 -5.22
CA ILE A 24 4.40 -5.36 -4.93
C ILE A 24 4.58 -5.17 -3.44
N LYS A 25 5.60 -4.39 -3.07
CA LYS A 25 5.96 -4.11 -1.67
C LYS A 25 5.71 -2.64 -1.36
N PHE A 26 5.16 -2.40 -0.19
CA PHE A 26 4.87 -1.07 0.32
C PHE A 26 5.35 -0.90 1.76
N SER A 27 5.65 0.34 2.10
CA SER A 27 5.97 0.80 3.45
C SER A 27 5.04 1.94 3.86
N ALA A 28 4.65 1.93 5.14
CA ALA A 28 3.84 3.00 5.70
C ALA A 28 4.59 4.35 5.64
N VAL A 29 3.90 5.41 5.19
CA VAL A 29 4.50 6.76 5.05
C VAL A 29 4.48 7.54 6.35
N THR A 30 5.39 7.24 7.27
CA THR A 30 5.37 7.84 8.62
C THR A 30 5.88 9.29 8.71
N GLU A 31 6.48 9.84 7.63
CA GLU A 31 7.10 11.17 7.62
C GLU A 31 6.78 11.96 6.34
N GLY A 32 6.69 13.29 6.46
CA GLY A 32 6.42 14.20 5.34
C GLY A 32 5.66 15.46 5.75
N SER A 33 4.48 15.68 5.17
CA SER A 33 3.69 16.91 5.31
C SER A 33 3.14 17.13 6.73
N GLU A 34 2.85 18.39 7.11
CA GLU A 34 2.22 18.76 8.38
C GLU A 34 0.87 18.05 8.62
N GLU A 35 0.17 17.67 7.54
CA GLU A 35 -1.04 16.85 7.58
C GLU A 35 -0.76 15.41 8.07
N ASN A 36 0.43 14.87 7.81
CA ASN A 36 0.83 13.56 8.32
C ASN A 36 1.08 13.59 9.84
N LYS A 37 1.55 14.70 10.42
CA LYS A 37 1.91 14.72 11.86
C LYS A 37 0.72 14.53 12.81
N SER A 38 -0.45 15.09 12.46
CA SER A 38 -1.66 14.94 13.28
C SER A 38 -2.42 13.65 13.00
N PHE A 39 -2.39 13.15 11.76
CA PHE A 39 -3.09 11.91 11.38
C PHE A 39 -2.31 10.64 11.75
N TRP A 40 -0.98 10.72 11.84
CA TRP A 40 -0.11 9.54 11.93
C TRP A 40 0.42 9.21 13.33
N LYS A 41 0.06 10.01 14.33
CA LYS A 41 0.35 9.67 15.74
C LYS A 41 -0.29 8.33 16.16
N TYR A 42 -1.29 7.85 15.41
CA TYR A 42 -2.01 6.61 15.64
C TYR A 42 -2.07 5.67 14.42
N THR A 43 -1.35 5.97 13.33
CA THR A 43 -1.35 5.09 12.15
C THR A 43 -0.51 3.83 12.40
N PRO A 44 -0.94 2.69 11.87
CA PRO A 44 -0.15 1.46 11.92
C PRO A 44 1.17 1.66 11.17
N ALA A 45 2.28 1.50 11.87
CA ALA A 45 3.57 1.23 11.24
C ALA A 45 3.54 -0.19 10.68
N GLY A 46 3.96 -0.38 9.42
CA GLY A 46 3.92 -1.70 8.82
C GLY A 46 4.44 -1.73 7.40
N SER A 47 4.63 -2.96 6.91
CA SER A 47 4.89 -3.28 5.51
C SER A 47 3.70 -4.05 4.94
N LEU A 48 3.42 -3.85 3.66
CA LEU A 48 2.45 -4.62 2.91
C LEU A 48 3.17 -5.27 1.73
N GLU A 49 3.02 -6.58 1.58
CA GLU A 49 3.48 -7.32 0.41
C GLU A 49 2.27 -8.02 -0.21
N MET A 50 2.08 -7.83 -1.51
CA MET A 50 0.98 -8.45 -2.25
C MET A 50 1.51 -9.09 -3.52
N GLN A 51 1.10 -10.33 -3.77
CA GLN A 51 1.24 -10.97 -5.07
C GLN A 51 -0.05 -10.77 -5.86
N ILE A 52 0.07 -10.14 -7.03
CA ILE A 52 -1.06 -9.84 -7.91
C ILE A 52 -0.87 -10.65 -9.19
N ASP A 53 -1.76 -11.61 -9.41
CA ASP A 53 -1.82 -12.41 -10.63
C ASP A 53 -2.64 -11.71 -11.75
N ASN A 54 -3.42 -10.68 -11.38
CA ASN A 54 -4.25 -9.94 -12.33
C ASN A 54 -3.48 -8.78 -13.00
N PRO A 55 -3.16 -8.86 -14.31
CA PRO A 55 -2.30 -7.89 -15.00
C PRO A 55 -2.74 -6.41 -14.92
N PRO A 56 -4.02 -6.02 -15.06
CA PRO A 56 -4.46 -4.63 -14.89
C PRO A 56 -4.25 -4.09 -13.47
N ALA A 57 -4.44 -4.92 -12.44
CA ALA A 57 -4.23 -4.51 -11.05
C ALA A 57 -2.74 -4.31 -10.76
N SER A 58 -1.86 -5.09 -11.38
CA SER A 58 -0.41 -4.94 -11.22
C SER A 58 0.14 -3.64 -11.85
N SER A 59 -0.54 -3.12 -12.88
CA SER A 59 -0.14 -1.89 -13.58
C SER A 59 -0.62 -0.61 -12.91
N PHE A 60 -1.54 -0.72 -11.95
CA PHE A 60 -2.06 0.40 -11.16
C PHE A 60 -1.01 0.95 -10.18
N PHE A 61 -0.19 0.05 -9.63
CA PHE A 61 0.83 0.38 -8.64
C PHE A 61 2.14 0.78 -9.31
N LYS A 62 2.65 1.94 -8.92
CA LYS A 62 3.85 2.55 -9.50
C LYS A 62 4.87 2.81 -8.41
N LEU A 63 6.12 2.48 -8.71
CA LEU A 63 7.25 2.74 -7.84
C LEU A 63 7.29 4.21 -7.37
N GLY A 64 7.45 4.42 -6.07
CA GLY A 64 7.55 5.74 -5.44
C GLY A 64 6.23 6.49 -5.29
N LYS A 65 5.10 5.94 -5.77
CA LYS A 65 3.77 6.54 -5.55
C LYS A 65 3.18 6.11 -4.22
N GLU A 66 2.34 6.99 -3.68
CA GLU A 66 1.64 6.78 -2.43
C GLU A 66 0.17 6.42 -2.69
N TYR A 67 -0.37 5.53 -1.89
CA TYR A 67 -1.71 4.98 -2.01
C TYR A 67 -2.37 4.93 -0.63
N TYR A 68 -3.69 5.07 -0.59
CA TYR A 68 -4.47 4.81 0.62
C TYR A 68 -4.88 3.34 0.68
N LEU A 69 -4.80 2.76 1.86
CA LEU A 69 -5.31 1.43 2.19
C LEU A 69 -6.42 1.59 3.23
N ASP A 70 -7.62 1.13 2.90
CA ASP A 70 -8.78 1.16 3.78
C ASP A 70 -9.09 -0.24 4.31
N PHE A 71 -9.06 -0.41 5.63
CA PHE A 71 -9.57 -1.61 6.30
C PHE A 71 -11.06 -1.42 6.59
N ILE A 72 -11.85 -2.34 6.06
CA ILE A 72 -13.29 -2.43 6.28
C ILE A 72 -13.53 -3.75 7.00
N GLU A 73 -14.09 -3.68 8.20
CA GLU A 73 -14.51 -4.85 8.97
C GLU A 73 -15.64 -5.58 8.21
N VAL A 74 -15.52 -6.90 8.10
CA VAL A 74 -16.54 -7.78 7.50
C VAL A 74 -17.28 -8.51 8.63
N ASP A 75 -18.57 -8.79 8.42
CA ASP A 75 -19.43 -9.57 9.32
C ASP A 75 -19.27 -11.08 9.10
#